data_AF-A0A1S8ZSX1-F1
#
_entry.id   AF-A0A1S8ZSX1-F1
#
_cell.length_a   1.000
_cell.length_b   1.000
_cell.length_c   1.000
_cell.angle_alpha   90.00
_cell.angle_beta   90.00
_cell.angle_gamma   90.00
#
_symmetry.space_group_name_H-M   'P 1'
#
loop_
_entity.id
_entity.type
_entity.pdbx_description
1 polymer ?
#
loop_
_entity_poly.entity_id
_entity_poly.type
_entity_poly.pdbx_seq_one_letter_code
_entity_poly.pdbx_strand_id
1 'polypeptide(L)'
;MSGYVYDYDTERPIKNVQIDINENTTKTDSAGYFSIQVKTNKSCKILLRKSGYAAKRINRSPDSLGAFSKRNLNKVRIYLFNKNSDFHQ
;
A
#
# COMPACT_ATOMS: atom_id res chain seq x y z
N MET A 1 0.63 9.32 -5.20
CA MET A 1 0.72 8.56 -3.93
C MET A 1 2.00 7.75 -3.95
N SER A 2 2.75 7.73 -2.84
CA SER A 2 3.94 6.91 -2.74
C SER A 2 4.11 6.34 -1.34
N GLY A 3 4.80 5.21 -1.23
CA GLY A 3 4.97 4.52 0.03
C GLY A 3 5.96 3.38 -0.04
N TYR A 4 6.13 2.69 1.08
CA TYR A 4 7.01 1.55 1.24
C TYR A 4 6.21 0.37 1.81
N VAL A 5 6.49 -0.83 1.32
CA VAL A 5 5.86 -2.06 1.77
C VAL A 5 6.89 -2.94 2.47
N TYR A 6 6.56 -3.38 3.68
CA TYR A 6 7.40 -4.19 4.54
C TYR A 6 6.70 -5.47 4.96
N ASP A 7 7.50 -6.48 5.25
CA ASP A 7 7.10 -7.69 5.94
C ASP A 7 6.95 -7.36 7.43
N TYR A 8 5.82 -7.76 8.02
CA TYR A 8 5.52 -7.43 9.41
C TYR A 8 6.47 -8.13 10.39
N ASP A 9 6.78 -9.40 10.15
CA ASP A 9 7.54 -10.22 11.09
C ASP A 9 9.04 -9.88 11.06
N THR A 10 9.57 -9.60 9.86
CA THR A 10 11.01 -9.38 9.64
C THR A 10 11.41 -7.91 9.51
N GLU A 11 10.44 -7.01 9.40
CA GLU A 11 10.61 -5.58 9.08
C GLU A 11 11.40 -5.31 7.78
N ARG A 12 11.57 -6.33 6.93
CA ARG A 12 12.32 -6.21 5.67
C ARG A 12 11.44 -5.65 4.55
N PRO A 13 12.01 -4.86 3.62
CA PRO A 13 11.26 -4.35 2.48
C PRO A 13 10.84 -5.50 1.55
N ILE A 14 9.61 -5.43 1.03
CA ILE A 14 9.08 -6.44 0.10
C ILE A 14 9.12 -5.91 -1.32
N LYS A 15 9.91 -6.55 -2.17
CA LYS A 15 9.98 -6.27 -3.61
C LYS A 15 8.85 -6.93 -4.40
N ASN A 16 8.48 -6.33 -5.54
CA ASN A 16 7.49 -6.85 -6.49
C ASN A 16 6.13 -7.15 -5.84
N VAL A 17 5.69 -6.34 -4.87
CA VAL A 17 4.31 -6.34 -4.39
C VAL A 17 3.46 -5.63 -5.44
N GLN A 18 2.44 -6.30 -5.96
CA GLN A 18 1.48 -5.67 -6.86
C GLN A 18 0.54 -4.78 -6.06
N ILE A 19 0.40 -3.53 -6.50
CA ILE A 19 -0.46 -2.54 -5.87
C ILE A 19 -1.42 -2.04 -6.93
N ASP A 20 -2.70 -2.35 -6.74
CA ASP A 20 -3.78 -1.84 -7.58
C ASP A 20 -4.48 -0.71 -6.83
N ILE A 21 -4.60 0.45 -7.49
CA ILE A 21 -5.33 1.61 -6.99
C ILE A 21 -6.31 2.05 -8.07
N ASN A 22 -7.59 1.76 -7.86
CA ASN A 22 -8.64 1.93 -8.87
C ASN A 22 -8.26 1.21 -10.18
N GLU A 23 -8.05 1.94 -11.28
CA GLU A 23 -7.66 1.38 -12.59
C GLU A 23 -6.14 1.38 -12.84
N ASN A 24 -5.35 1.90 -11.90
CA ASN A 24 -3.90 1.98 -12.05
C ASN A 24 -3.22 0.87 -11.26
N THR A 25 -2.18 0.28 -11.84
CA THR A 25 -1.38 -0.78 -11.21
C THR A 25 0.08 -0.38 -11.17
N THR A 26 0.75 -0.67 -10.05
CA THR A 26 2.21 -0.53 -9.93
C THR A 26 2.79 -1.71 -9.15
N LYS A 27 4.12 -1.79 -9.10
CA LYS A 27 4.85 -2.77 -8.28
C LYS A 27 5.90 -2.09 -7.42
N THR A 28 6.17 -2.67 -6.25
CA THR A 28 7.28 -2.19 -5.41
C THR A 28 8.64 -2.56 -5.98
N ASP A 29 9.62 -1.69 -5.79
CA ASP A 29 11.02 -1.94 -6.13
C ASP A 29 11.76 -2.76 -5.05
N SER A 30 13.08 -2.90 -5.20
CA SER A 30 13.95 -3.65 -4.28
C SER A 30 14.03 -3.06 -2.87
N ALA A 31 13.78 -1.75 -2.71
CA ALA A 31 13.68 -1.08 -1.42
C ALA A 31 12.26 -1.15 -0.83
N GLY A 32 11.34 -1.85 -1.50
CA GLY A 32 9.93 -1.95 -1.11
C GLY A 32 9.15 -0.68 -1.46
N TYR A 33 9.73 0.27 -2.19
CA TYR A 33 9.11 1.54 -2.53
C TYR A 33 8.18 1.41 -3.73
N PHE A 34 7.08 2.16 -3.71
CA PHE A 34 6.21 2.36 -4.87
C PHE A 34 5.84 3.83 -5.00
N SER A 35 5.61 4.25 -6.24
CA SER A 35 5.01 5.54 -6.57
C SER A 35 4.02 5.37 -7.71
N ILE A 36 2.86 6.00 -7.58
CA ILE A 36 1.81 5.95 -8.57
C ILE A 36 1.02 7.26 -8.56
N GLN A 37 0.77 7.80 -9.74
CA GLN A 37 -0.03 9.00 -9.89
C GLN A 37 -1.52 8.61 -9.85
N VAL A 38 -2.23 9.09 -8.83
CA VAL A 38 -3.66 8.81 -8.64
C VAL A 38 -4.37 10.11 -8.30
N LYS A 39 -5.59 10.28 -8.82
CA LYS A 39 -6.43 11.44 -8.50
C LYS A 39 -6.88 11.34 -7.03
N THR A 40 -6.40 12.25 -6.20
CA THR A 40 -6.60 12.24 -4.73
C THR A 40 -7.95 12.80 -4.29
N ASN A 41 -8.72 13.38 -5.20
CA ASN A 41 -10.02 14.02 -4.93
C ASN A 41 -11.21 13.05 -4.87
N LYS A 42 -10.98 11.74 -5.02
CA LYS A 42 -12.01 10.70 -4.92
C LYS A 42 -11.56 9.60 -3.96
N SER A 43 -12.53 8.91 -3.38
CA SER A 43 -12.26 7.69 -2.61
C SER A 43 -11.52 6.69 -3.49
N CYS A 44 -10.47 6.07 -2.96
CA CYS A 44 -9.70 5.07 -3.66
C CYS A 44 -9.61 3.78 -2.83
N LYS A 45 -9.72 2.65 -3.54
CA LYS A 45 -9.49 1.33 -2.96
C LYS A 45 -8.10 0.88 -3.38
N ILE A 46 -7.27 0.57 -2.40
CA ILE A 46 -5.90 0.11 -2.61
C ILE A 46 -5.87 -1.37 -2.25
N LEU A 47 -5.43 -2.20 -3.19
CA LEU A 47 -5.27 -3.63 -3.00
C LEU A 47 -3.81 -4.01 -3.22
N LEU A 48 -3.18 -4.55 -2.18
CA LEU A 48 -1.81 -5.04 -2.23
C LEU A 48 -1.83 -6.57 -2.30
N ARG A 49 -1.07 -7.14 -3.24
CA ARG A 49 -0.94 -8.59 -3.44
C ARG A 49 0.51 -8.99 -3.67
N LYS A 50 0.92 -10.05 -2.98
CA LYS A 50 2.21 -10.71 -3.16
C LYS A 50 2.06 -12.18 -2.81
N SER A 51 2.63 -13.07 -3.62
CA SER A 51 2.65 -14.50 -3.29
C SER A 51 3.39 -14.72 -1.97
N GLY A 52 2.85 -15.59 -1.11
CA GLY A 52 3.35 -15.82 0.25
C GLY A 52 2.82 -14.84 1.31
N TYR A 53 2.08 -13.79 0.93
CA TYR A 53 1.55 -12.78 1.86
C TYR A 53 0.02 -12.69 1.83
N ALA A 54 -0.56 -12.23 2.92
CA ALA A 54 -1.96 -11.80 2.99
C ALA A 54 -2.22 -10.71 1.97
N ALA A 55 -3.33 -10.81 1.23
CA ALA A 55 -3.79 -9.69 0.45
C ALA A 55 -4.29 -8.61 1.41
N LYS A 56 -3.82 -7.37 1.24
CA LYS A 56 -4.22 -6.24 2.10
C LYS A 56 -5.08 -5.26 1.31
N ARG A 57 -6.26 -4.95 1.86
CA ARG A 57 -7.16 -3.93 1.31
C ARG A 57 -7.14 -2.71 2.20
N ILE A 58 -6.95 -1.54 1.60
CA ILE A 58 -7.01 -0.25 2.28
C ILE A 58 -8.04 0.60 1.54
N ASN A 59 -9.13 0.94 2.23
CA ASN A 59 -10.11 1.89 1.72
C ASN A 59 -9.71 3.29 2.18
N ARG A 60 -9.55 4.21 1.24
CA ARG A 60 -9.33 5.63 1.52
C ARG A 60 -10.48 6.46 1.00
N SER A 61 -11.07 7.27 1.86
CA SER A 61 -11.99 8.34 1.50
C SER A 61 -11.28 9.70 1.66
N PRO A 62 -11.57 10.69 0.80
CA PRO A 62 -11.23 12.08 1.09
C PRO A 62 -11.97 12.49 2.37
N ASP A 63 -11.33 13.23 3.28
CA ASP A 63 -12.09 13.91 4.33
C ASP A 63 -12.91 15.04 3.74
N SER A 64 -14.03 15.35 4.39
CA SER A 64 -14.92 16.46 4.03
C SER A 64 -14.23 17.84 4.00
N LEU A 65 -13.03 17.95 4.57
CA LEU A 65 -12.22 19.18 4.63
C LEU A 65 -11.06 19.20 3.62
N GLY A 66 -10.85 18.12 2.84
CA GLY A 66 -9.74 17.99 1.90
C GLY A 66 -8.34 18.03 2.55
N ALA A 67 -8.25 17.87 3.88
CA ALA A 67 -6.98 17.89 4.60
C ALA A 67 -6.20 16.58 4.41
N PHE A 68 -6.84 15.45 4.11
CA PHE A 68 -6.17 14.23 3.64
C PHE A 68 -5.60 14.39 2.23
N SER A 69 -6.23 15.20 1.37
CA SER A 69 -5.70 15.57 0.06
C SER A 69 -4.42 16.41 0.17
N LYS A 70 -4.28 17.15 1.28
CA LYS A 70 -3.12 18.00 1.61
C LYS A 70 -2.05 17.34 2.47
N ARG A 71 -2.39 16.29 3.24
CA ARG A 71 -1.35 15.49 3.92
C ARG A 71 -0.42 14.97 2.83
N ASN A 72 0.87 15.28 2.95
CA ASN A 72 1.90 14.76 2.07
C ASN A 72 1.86 13.22 2.16
N LEU A 73 1.07 12.57 1.29
CA LEU A 73 0.90 11.11 1.19
C LEU A 73 2.13 10.44 0.57
N ASN A 74 3.27 11.11 0.69
CA ASN A 74 4.56 10.68 0.24
C ASN A 74 5.22 10.01 1.44
N LYS A 75 5.45 8.69 1.36
CA LYS A 75 6.11 7.83 2.36
C LYS A 75 5.20 7.13 3.38
N VAL A 76 4.03 6.64 2.96
CA VAL A 76 3.24 5.72 3.82
C VAL A 76 4.01 4.40 3.99
N ARG A 77 4.19 3.91 5.22
CA ARG A 77 4.68 2.55 5.48
C ARG A 77 3.50 1.59 5.60
N ILE A 78 3.51 0.52 4.82
CA ILE A 78 2.46 -0.50 4.78
C ILE A 78 3.08 -1.84 5.12
N TYR A 79 2.55 -2.53 6.13
CA TYR A 79 2.98 -3.88 6.47
C TYR A 79 2.05 -4.93 5.85
N LEU A 80 2.64 -6.00 5.30
CA LEU A 80 1.96 -7.23 4.92
C LEU A 80 2.36 -8.36 5.87
N PHE A 81 1.40 -9.21 6.21
CA PHE A 81 1.61 -10.40 7.01
C PHE A 81 1.92 -11.58 6.11
N ASN A 82 2.97 -12.33 6.43
CA ASN A 82 3.23 -13.59 5.77
C ASN A 82 2.04 -14.55 6.01
N LYS A 83 1.64 -15.34 5.01
CA LYS A 83 0.55 -16.33 5.17
C LYS A 83 0.86 -17.40 6.20
N ASN A 84 2.14 -17.64 6.45
CA ASN A 84 2.62 -18.60 7.42
C ASN A 84 2.90 -17.95 8.78
N SER A 85 2.60 -16.66 8.96
CA SER A 85 2.76 -15.97 10.25
C SER A 85 1.59 -16.31 11.16
N ASP A 86 1.87 -16.50 12.45
CA ASP A 86 0.87 -16.69 13.49
C ASP A 86 -0.04 -15.44 13.65
N PHE A 87 0.34 -14.31 13.06
CA PHE A 87 -0.41 -13.05 13.06
C PHE A 87 -1.24 -12.83 11.79
N HIS A 88 -1.44 -13.86 10.95
CA HIS A 88 -2.27 -13.79 9.74
C HIS A 88 -3.77 -13.85 10.08
N GLN A 89 -4.35 -12.75 10.59
CA GLN A 89 -5.79 -12.60 10.80
C GLN A 89 -6.42 -11.63 9.79
#